data_AF-A0A7C7LYF0-F1
#
_entry.id   AF-A0A7C7LYF0-F1
#
_cell.length_a   1.000
_cell.length_b   1.000
_cell.length_c   1.000
_cell.angle_alpha   90.00
_cell.angle_beta   90.00
_cell.angle_gamma   90.00
#
_symmetry.space_group_name_H-M   'P 1'
#
loop_
_entity.id
_entity.type
_entity.pdbx_description
1 polymer ?
#
loop_
_entity_poly.entity_id
_entity_poly.type
_entity_poly.pdbx_seq_one_letter_code
_entity_poly.pdbx_strand_id
1 'polypeptide(L)'
;MQQLTKLVVLPLLIGLMFTACGDKDEEEVSASVHSKVMFMKYKTGASASMVMAYLWEGKDWNTAKSGKTVASGMFSVSTSDTINTTAEVEFKTLPAGTYYLGVFETSKMAYDGSDAALKVVGYYNTSESDYNHMMMPTGIEVSESKDYDLQTMMAMMMNM
;
A
#
# COMPACT_ATOMS: atom_id res chain seq x y z
N MET A 1 -63.49 54.62 -7.80
CA MET A 1 -62.30 54.34 -8.64
C MET A 1 -62.31 52.88 -9.03
N GLN A 2 -62.05 52.65 -10.30
CA GLN A 2 -62.09 51.37 -11.01
C GLN A 2 -60.74 50.65 -10.86
N GLN A 3 -60.72 49.34 -11.14
CA GLN A 3 -59.54 48.46 -11.36
C GLN A 3 -58.87 47.92 -10.08
N LEU A 4 -58.40 46.68 -9.96
CA LEU A 4 -58.08 45.65 -10.95
C LEU A 4 -58.05 44.26 -10.27
N THR A 5 -58.55 43.26 -10.97
CA THR A 5 -58.53 41.81 -10.71
C THR A 5 -57.12 41.24 -10.48
N LYS A 6 -56.98 40.19 -9.65
CA LYS A 6 -56.21 38.98 -10.03
C LYS A 6 -56.50 37.78 -9.13
N LEU A 7 -57.06 36.77 -9.79
CA LEU A 7 -57.34 35.39 -9.39
C LEU A 7 -56.02 34.60 -9.38
N VAL A 8 -55.68 33.85 -8.30
CA VAL A 8 -54.78 32.68 -8.39
C VAL A 8 -55.18 31.60 -7.36
N VAL A 9 -55.99 30.64 -7.84
CA VAL A 9 -55.85 29.17 -7.73
C VAL A 9 -55.20 28.56 -6.48
N LEU A 10 -56.00 27.83 -5.69
CA LEU A 10 -55.63 26.61 -4.94
C LEU A 10 -55.64 25.43 -5.96
N PRO A 11 -54.74 24.41 -5.93
CA PRO A 11 -54.92 23.32 -4.95
C PRO A 11 -53.70 22.36 -4.65
N LEU A 12 -53.94 21.52 -3.63
CA LEU A 12 -53.62 20.08 -3.45
C LEU A 12 -52.21 19.51 -3.14
N LEU A 13 -52.24 18.67 -2.11
CA LEU A 13 -51.30 17.65 -1.60
C LEU A 13 -50.51 16.87 -2.67
N ILE A 14 -49.23 16.60 -2.37
CA ILE A 14 -48.60 15.30 -2.65
C ILE A 14 -47.72 14.94 -1.44
N GLY A 15 -48.01 13.78 -0.83
CA GLY A 15 -47.29 13.26 0.33
C GLY A 15 -45.83 12.96 0.02
N LEU A 16 -44.94 13.28 0.96
CA LEU A 16 -43.58 12.75 0.97
C LEU A 16 -43.67 11.24 1.22
N MET A 17 -43.51 10.45 0.18
CA MET A 17 -43.06 9.07 0.31
C MET A 17 -41.58 9.14 0.73
N PHE A 18 -41.29 8.80 1.99
CA PHE A 18 -39.94 8.43 2.38
C PHE A 18 -39.63 7.11 1.69
N THR A 19 -39.05 7.18 0.50
CA THR A 19 -38.33 6.04 -0.06
C THR A 19 -37.15 5.81 0.86
N ALA A 20 -37.26 4.82 1.74
CA ALA A 20 -36.09 4.22 2.36
C ALA A 20 -35.24 3.68 1.19
N CYS A 21 -34.28 4.50 0.75
CA CYS A 21 -33.21 4.03 -0.10
C CYS A 21 -32.54 2.97 0.76
N GLY A 22 -32.65 1.71 0.33
CA GLY A 22 -31.85 0.66 0.91
C GLY A 22 -30.41 1.01 0.55
N ASP A 23 -29.74 1.68 1.47
CA ASP A 23 -28.29 1.78 1.50
C ASP A 23 -27.81 0.34 1.61
N LYS A 24 -27.57 -0.28 0.46
CA LYS A 24 -26.64 -1.38 0.40
C LYS A 24 -25.32 -0.68 0.67
N ASP A 25 -24.91 -0.67 1.93
CA ASP A 25 -23.55 -0.34 2.30
C ASP A 25 -22.67 -1.19 1.37
N GLU A 26 -22.07 -0.55 0.35
CA GLU A 26 -21.02 -1.21 -0.42
C GLU A 26 -19.93 -1.48 0.61
N GLU A 27 -19.72 -2.76 0.92
CA GLU A 27 -18.79 -3.18 1.94
C GLU A 27 -17.42 -2.63 1.58
N GLU A 28 -16.94 -1.64 2.36
CA GLU A 28 -15.68 -0.98 2.10
C GLU A 28 -14.56 -2.03 2.17
N VAL A 29 -13.73 -2.07 1.14
CA VAL A 29 -12.62 -3.04 1.07
C VAL A 29 -11.67 -2.78 2.22
N SER A 30 -11.36 -3.82 2.99
CA SER A 30 -10.39 -3.81 4.08
C SER A 30 -9.55 -5.08 4.00
N ALA A 31 -8.53 -5.05 3.15
CA ALA A 31 -7.66 -6.19 2.88
C ALA A 31 -6.41 -6.22 3.78
N SER A 32 -5.69 -7.34 3.73
CA SER A 32 -4.33 -7.47 4.26
C SER A 32 -3.37 -7.85 3.13
N VAL A 33 -2.12 -7.35 3.17
CA VAL A 33 -1.04 -7.79 2.27
C VAL A 33 0.09 -8.38 3.10
N HIS A 34 0.48 -9.61 2.79
CA HIS A 34 1.54 -10.34 3.47
C HIS A 34 2.78 -10.38 2.58
N SER A 35 3.83 -9.66 2.98
CA SER A 35 5.12 -9.64 2.28
C SER A 35 6.10 -10.59 2.95
N LYS A 36 6.67 -11.51 2.18
CA LYS A 36 7.68 -12.47 2.65
C LYS A 36 9.01 -12.21 1.95
N VAL A 37 10.10 -12.18 2.72
CA VAL A 37 11.46 -12.09 2.20
C VAL A 37 12.28 -13.25 2.73
N MET A 38 12.90 -14.02 1.84
CA MET A 38 13.90 -15.02 2.16
C MET A 38 15.29 -14.38 2.08
N PHE A 39 15.87 -14.07 3.24
CA PHE A 39 17.23 -13.59 3.35
C PHE A 39 18.20 -14.77 3.24
N MET A 40 19.06 -14.74 2.23
CA MET A 40 20.04 -15.79 1.93
C MET A 40 21.46 -15.26 2.08
N LYS A 41 22.07 -15.53 3.23
CA LYS A 41 23.39 -14.98 3.60
C LYS A 41 23.44 -13.45 3.42
N TYR A 42 22.34 -12.77 3.71
CA TYR A 42 22.20 -11.34 3.47
C TYR A 42 22.90 -10.55 4.58
N LYS A 43 23.67 -9.51 4.23
CA LYS A 43 24.34 -8.66 5.21
C LYS A 43 24.06 -7.21 4.85
N THR A 44 23.50 -6.47 5.80
CA THR A 44 23.21 -5.04 5.60
C THR A 44 24.50 -4.23 5.54
N GLY A 45 24.44 -3.06 4.91
CA GLY A 45 25.47 -2.04 5.04
C GLY A 45 25.68 -1.59 6.49
N ALA A 46 26.89 -1.13 6.81
CA ALA A 46 27.28 -0.73 8.16
C ALA A 46 26.49 0.47 8.73
N SER A 47 25.87 1.27 7.87
CA SER A 47 25.03 2.41 8.24
C SER A 47 23.57 2.03 8.52
N ALA A 48 23.13 0.85 8.10
CA ALA A 48 21.76 0.41 8.27
C ALA A 48 21.55 -0.18 9.67
N SER A 49 20.46 0.20 10.33
CA SER A 49 20.07 -0.35 11.62
C SER A 49 18.90 -1.34 11.50
N MET A 50 18.26 -1.42 10.33
CA MET A 50 17.09 -2.29 10.10
C MET A 50 16.87 -2.54 8.61
N VAL A 51 16.07 -3.57 8.32
CA VAL A 51 15.49 -3.83 7.00
C VAL A 51 13.97 -3.63 7.09
N MET A 52 13.46 -2.69 6.31
CA MET A 52 12.07 -2.24 6.31
C MET A 52 11.40 -2.53 4.97
N ALA A 53 10.15 -2.94 5.02
CA ALA A 53 9.21 -2.88 3.91
C ALA A 53 8.47 -1.54 3.92
N TYR A 54 8.29 -0.95 2.75
CA TYR A 54 7.55 0.27 2.53
C TYR A 54 6.52 0.05 1.43
N LEU A 55 5.28 0.46 1.70
CA LEU A 55 4.14 0.33 0.79
C LEU A 55 3.72 1.72 0.31
N TRP A 56 3.61 1.87 -1.00
CA TRP A 56 3.05 3.06 -1.64
C TRP A 56 1.78 2.71 -2.39
N GLU A 57 0.87 3.68 -2.51
CA GLU A 57 -0.35 3.57 -3.30
C GLU A 57 -0.26 4.51 -4.50
N GLY A 58 -0.71 4.07 -5.67
CA GLY A 58 -0.83 4.91 -6.85
C GLY A 58 -1.31 4.12 -8.05
N LYS A 59 -1.81 4.81 -9.08
CA LYS A 59 -2.28 4.16 -10.32
C LYS A 59 -1.15 3.49 -11.14
N ASP A 60 0.08 3.96 -10.92
CA ASP A 60 1.31 3.50 -11.55
C ASP A 60 2.49 3.75 -10.59
N TRP A 61 3.66 3.14 -10.86
CA TRP A 61 4.81 3.29 -9.98
C TRP A 61 5.28 4.75 -9.84
N ASN A 62 5.18 5.57 -10.90
CA ASN A 62 5.64 6.95 -10.86
C ASN A 62 4.78 7.80 -9.91
N THR A 63 3.45 7.64 -9.97
CA THR A 63 2.53 8.30 -9.04
C THR A 63 2.73 7.81 -7.61
N ALA A 64 2.86 6.51 -7.41
CA ALA A 64 3.08 5.92 -6.09
C ALA A 64 4.37 6.43 -5.43
N LYS A 65 5.49 6.40 -6.17
CA LYS A 65 6.80 6.89 -5.69
C LYS A 65 6.82 8.38 -5.39
N SER A 66 6.02 9.18 -6.09
CA SER A 66 5.89 10.62 -5.82
C SER A 66 5.07 10.93 -4.56
N GLY A 67 4.27 9.97 -4.11
CA GLY A 67 3.50 10.03 -2.88
C GLY A 67 4.32 9.71 -1.64
N LYS A 68 3.63 9.63 -0.50
CA LYS A 68 4.19 9.11 0.76
C LYS A 68 3.86 7.64 0.88
N THR A 69 4.66 6.91 1.65
CA THR A 69 4.30 5.55 2.05
C THR A 69 2.98 5.56 2.83
N VAL A 70 2.08 4.65 2.50
CA VAL A 70 0.81 4.45 3.22
C VAL A 70 0.99 3.52 4.41
N ALA A 71 2.00 2.64 4.35
CA ALA A 71 2.35 1.75 5.46
C ALA A 71 3.84 1.34 5.40
N SER A 72 4.35 0.85 6.52
CA SER A 72 5.71 0.35 6.67
C SER A 72 5.75 -0.79 7.68
N GLY A 73 6.66 -1.76 7.50
CA GLY A 73 6.86 -2.82 8.48
C GLY A 73 8.30 -3.34 8.50
N MET A 74 8.72 -3.87 9.63
CA MET A 74 10.12 -4.25 9.87
C MET A 74 10.31 -5.75 9.70
N PHE A 75 11.28 -6.15 8.88
CA PHE A 75 11.69 -7.56 8.76
C PHE A 75 12.75 -7.94 9.78
N SER A 76 13.69 -7.05 10.04
CA SER A 76 14.85 -7.34 10.89
C SER A 76 15.46 -6.05 11.44
N VAL A 77 16.00 -6.14 12.66
CA VAL A 77 16.92 -5.15 13.23
C VAL A 77 18.33 -5.59 12.88
N SER A 78 19.12 -4.72 12.26
CA SER A 78 20.50 -5.02 11.90
C SER A 78 21.38 -5.12 13.13
N THR A 79 22.06 -6.25 13.29
CA THR A 79 23.03 -6.49 14.36
C THR A 79 24.33 -7.07 13.78
N SER A 80 24.97 -6.40 12.82
CA SER A 80 26.31 -6.76 12.24
C SER A 80 26.48 -8.16 11.61
N ASP A 81 25.52 -9.05 11.81
CA ASP A 81 25.55 -10.46 11.47
C ASP A 81 24.82 -10.73 10.16
N THR A 82 25.13 -11.88 9.57
CA THR A 82 24.49 -12.37 8.36
C THR A 82 23.07 -12.86 8.68
N ILE A 83 22.08 -12.35 7.96
CA ILE A 83 20.68 -12.76 8.01
C ILE A 83 20.48 -13.99 7.11
N ASN A 84 19.95 -15.07 7.69
CA ASN A 84 19.65 -16.31 6.99
C ASN A 84 18.31 -16.90 7.45
N THR A 85 17.23 -16.18 7.18
CA THR A 85 15.85 -16.55 7.56
C THR A 85 14.86 -16.08 6.50
N THR A 86 13.71 -16.72 6.46
CA THR A 86 12.51 -16.10 5.89
C THR A 86 11.83 -15.26 6.96
N ALA A 87 11.42 -14.04 6.61
CA ALA A 87 10.67 -13.15 7.49
C ALA A 87 9.43 -12.61 6.76
N GLU A 88 8.42 -12.22 7.53
CA GLU A 88 7.13 -11.77 7.01
C GLU A 88 6.73 -10.44 7.66
N VAL A 89 6.14 -9.55 6.87
CA VAL A 89 5.49 -8.30 7.29
C VAL A 89 4.07 -8.29 6.76
N GLU A 90 3.12 -7.93 7.62
CA GLU A 90 1.70 -7.84 7.30
C GLU A 90 1.26 -6.37 7.32
N PHE A 91 0.58 -5.94 6.25
CA PHE A 91 -0.07 -4.63 6.14
C PHE A 91 -1.58 -4.83 6.20
N LYS A 92 -2.26 -4.22 7.19
CA LYS A 92 -3.69 -4.44 7.45
C LYS A 92 -4.54 -3.24 7.06
N THR A 93 -5.83 -3.49 6.90
CA THR A 93 -6.85 -2.45 6.72
C THR A 93 -6.58 -1.61 5.47
N LEU A 94 -6.13 -2.27 4.41
CA LEU A 94 -5.85 -1.63 3.12
C LEU A 94 -7.15 -1.46 2.33
N PRO A 95 -7.50 -0.23 1.91
CA PRO A 95 -8.61 0.00 0.99
C PRO A 95 -8.32 -0.58 -0.40
N ALA A 96 -9.36 -0.65 -1.24
CA ALA A 96 -9.19 -1.00 -2.64
C ALA A 96 -8.24 -0.02 -3.33
N GLY A 97 -7.29 -0.54 -4.10
CA GLY A 97 -6.27 0.26 -4.75
C GLY A 97 -5.12 -0.56 -5.30
N THR A 98 -4.22 0.11 -5.99
CA THR A 98 -2.99 -0.49 -6.53
C THR A 98 -1.81 -0.09 -5.66
N TYR A 99 -1.13 -1.08 -5.09
CA TYR A 99 -0.02 -0.87 -4.18
C TYR A 99 1.32 -1.31 -4.77
N TYR A 100 2.39 -0.65 -4.35
CA TYR A 100 3.76 -0.98 -4.74
C TYR A 100 4.60 -1.16 -3.49
N LEU A 101 5.36 -2.26 -3.46
CA LEU A 101 6.14 -2.65 -2.31
C LEU A 101 7.64 -2.59 -2.63
N GLY A 102 8.40 -1.97 -1.74
CA GLY A 102 9.86 -2.05 -1.75
C GLY A 102 10.42 -2.37 -0.37
N VAL A 103 11.55 -3.08 -0.36
CA VAL A 103 12.30 -3.50 0.82
C VAL A 103 13.65 -2.80 0.81
N PHE A 104 14.01 -2.18 1.93
CA PHE A 104 15.16 -1.31 2.05
C PHE A 104 15.93 -1.57 3.34
N GLU A 105 17.26 -1.52 3.24
CA GLU A 105 18.10 -1.18 4.38
C GLU A 105 17.84 0.29 4.75
N THR A 106 17.77 0.61 6.05
CA THR A 106 17.52 1.98 6.50
C THR A 106 17.96 2.18 7.95
N SER A 107 18.07 3.44 8.37
CA SER A 107 18.23 3.85 9.76
C SER A 107 16.92 4.37 10.39
N LYS A 108 15.82 4.41 9.63
CA LYS A 108 14.55 5.04 10.00
C LYS A 108 13.38 4.08 9.84
N MET A 109 12.36 4.25 10.69
CA MET A 109 11.10 3.51 10.58
C MET A 109 10.19 4.02 9.47
N ALA A 110 10.27 5.32 9.15
CA ALA A 110 9.54 5.93 8.05
C ALA A 110 10.46 6.07 6.84
N TYR A 111 9.90 5.86 5.64
CA TYR A 111 10.66 6.05 4.42
C TYR A 111 11.15 7.50 4.31
N ASP A 112 12.46 7.64 4.11
CA ASP A 112 13.10 8.92 3.91
C ASP A 112 14.16 8.77 2.81
N GLY A 113 13.88 9.33 1.64
CA GLY A 113 14.81 9.32 0.50
C GLY A 113 16.14 10.03 0.75
N SER A 114 16.27 10.78 1.86
CA SER A 114 17.52 11.42 2.29
C SER A 114 18.29 10.64 3.34
N ASP A 115 17.79 9.48 3.80
CA ASP A 115 18.51 8.62 4.73
C ASP A 115 19.77 8.04 4.05
N ALA A 116 20.94 8.36 4.61
CA ALA A 116 22.23 7.89 4.09
C ALA A 116 22.40 6.36 4.18
N ALA A 117 21.63 5.70 5.04
CA ALA A 117 21.58 4.24 5.12
C ALA A 117 20.62 3.62 4.12
N LEU A 118 19.79 4.41 3.43
CA LEU A 118 18.76 3.91 2.53
C LEU A 118 19.39 3.19 1.34
N LYS A 119 19.20 1.88 1.28
CA LYS A 119 19.61 1.04 0.13
C LYS A 119 18.51 0.07 -0.21
N VAL A 120 18.24 -0.07 -1.50
CA VAL A 120 17.24 -1.02 -2.00
C VAL A 120 17.77 -2.45 -1.76
N VAL A 121 17.00 -3.24 -1.01
CA VAL A 121 17.13 -4.70 -0.99
C VAL A 121 16.42 -5.29 -2.20
N GLY A 122 15.26 -4.73 -2.53
CA GLY A 122 14.44 -5.20 -3.63
C GLY A 122 13.08 -4.53 -3.73
N TYR A 123 12.49 -4.54 -4.92
CA TYR A 123 11.08 -4.22 -5.14
C TYR A 123 10.31 -5.50 -5.48
N TYR A 124 9.09 -5.64 -4.97
CA TYR A 124 8.23 -6.76 -5.36
C TYR A 124 7.85 -6.63 -6.84
N ASN A 125 8.18 -7.64 -7.64
CA ASN A 125 7.98 -7.60 -9.09
C ASN A 125 7.61 -8.97 -9.66
N THR A 126 6.36 -9.15 -10.10
CA THR A 126 5.85 -10.41 -10.66
C THR A 126 6.40 -10.78 -12.04
N SER A 127 7.15 -9.87 -12.67
CA SER A 127 7.84 -10.14 -13.94
C SER A 127 9.22 -10.78 -13.74
N GLU A 128 9.73 -10.81 -12.50
CA GLU A 128 11.00 -11.44 -12.15
C GLU A 128 10.79 -12.84 -11.54
N SER A 129 11.72 -13.77 -11.80
CA SER A 129 11.58 -15.17 -11.36
C SER A 129 11.66 -15.36 -9.83
N ASP A 130 12.30 -14.44 -9.13
CA ASP A 130 12.46 -14.41 -7.66
C ASP A 130 11.58 -13.34 -7.00
N TYR A 131 10.69 -12.73 -7.78
CA TYR A 131 9.82 -11.64 -7.38
C TYR A 131 10.54 -10.38 -6.87
N ASN A 132 11.84 -10.23 -7.17
CA ASN A 132 12.67 -9.15 -6.68
C ASN A 132 13.35 -8.39 -7.83
N HIS A 133 13.00 -7.10 -8.01
CA HIS A 133 13.64 -6.22 -8.99
C HIS A 133 14.34 -5.04 -8.30
N MET A 134 15.51 -4.61 -8.79
CA MET A 134 16.31 -3.54 -8.15
C MET A 134 15.79 -2.12 -8.34
N MET A 135 15.04 -1.84 -9.42
CA MET A 135 14.58 -0.49 -9.75
C MET A 135 13.06 -0.26 -9.81
N MET A 136 12.26 -1.26 -10.17
CA MET A 136 10.84 -1.07 -10.50
C MET A 136 9.98 -2.21 -9.94
N PRO A 137 8.94 -1.91 -9.14
CA PRO A 137 7.95 -2.88 -8.70
C PRO A 137 6.84 -3.13 -9.75
N THR A 138 6.09 -4.21 -9.56
CA THR A 138 4.76 -4.41 -10.17
C THR A 138 3.66 -4.02 -9.19
N GLY A 139 2.49 -3.64 -9.71
CA GLY A 139 1.33 -3.31 -8.88
C GLY A 139 0.72 -4.55 -8.21
N ILE A 140 0.33 -4.38 -6.96
CA ILE A 140 -0.47 -5.32 -6.16
C ILE A 140 -1.90 -4.77 -6.18
N GLU A 141 -2.77 -5.40 -6.95
CA GLU A 141 -4.17 -4.98 -7.08
C GLU A 141 -5.00 -5.51 -5.92
N VAL A 142 -5.46 -4.61 -5.05
CA VAL A 142 -6.39 -4.89 -3.96
C VAL A 142 -7.79 -4.46 -4.39
N SER A 143 -8.71 -5.42 -4.46
CA SER A 143 -10.08 -5.23 -4.94
C SER A 143 -11.14 -5.86 -4.05
N GLU A 144 -10.72 -6.69 -3.09
CA GLU A 144 -11.60 -7.48 -2.22
C GLU A 144 -11.04 -7.51 -0.79
N SER A 145 -11.92 -7.60 0.20
CA SER A 145 -11.54 -7.78 1.61
C SER A 145 -11.03 -9.20 1.86
N LYS A 146 -9.75 -9.43 1.60
CA LYS A 146 -9.06 -10.70 1.82
C LYS A 146 -7.59 -10.50 2.13
N ASP A 147 -6.92 -11.60 2.45
CA ASP A 147 -5.47 -11.64 2.58
C ASP A 147 -4.82 -11.89 1.22
N TYR A 148 -3.91 -11.00 0.84
CA TYR A 148 -3.07 -11.08 -0.34
C TYR A 148 -1.68 -11.57 0.07
N ASP A 149 -1.45 -12.87 -0.07
CA ASP A 149 -0.14 -13.49 0.11
C ASP A 149 0.77 -13.22 -1.09
N LEU A 150 1.76 -12.35 -0.90
CA LEU A 150 2.77 -12.13 -1.94
C LEU A 150 3.72 -13.33 -2.02
N GLN A 151 4.16 -13.61 -3.24
CA GLN A 151 5.25 -14.57 -3.47
C GLN A 151 6.54 -14.08 -2.78
N THR A 152 7.34 -15.02 -2.29
CA THR A 152 8.51 -14.70 -1.47
C THR A 152 9.61 -14.08 -2.30
N MET A 153 10.04 -12.87 -1.93
CA MET A 153 11.20 -12.20 -2.51
C MET A 153 12.49 -12.86 -2.03
N MET A 154 13.45 -13.08 -2.93
CA MET A 154 14.78 -13.56 -2.55
C MET A 154 15.74 -12.39 -2.35
N ALA A 155 16.24 -12.22 -1.12
CA ALA A 155 17.24 -11.21 -0.78
C ALA A 155 18.60 -11.89 -0.58
N MET A 156 19.50 -11.72 -1.54
CA MET A 156 20.85 -12.28 -1.49
C MET A 156 21.89 -11.17 -1.49
N MET A 157 23.06 -11.44 -0.91
CA MET A 157 24.21 -10.55 -1.03
C MET A 157 24.60 -10.50 -2.52
N MET A 158 24.33 -9.39 -3.19
CA MET A 158 24.93 -9.12 -4.49
C MET A 158 26.40 -8.79 -4.23
N ASN A 159 27.30 -9.71 -4.60
CA ASN A 159 28.72 -9.39 -4.68
C ASN A 159 28.86 -8.23 -5.68
N MET A 160 29.18 -7.04 -5.17
CA MET A 160 29.62 -5.92 -6.00
C MET A 160 31.06 -6.14 -6.45
#